data_AF-A0AAU3LJ10-F1
#
_entry.id   AF-A0AAU3LJ10-F1
#
_cell.length_a   1.000
_cell.length_b   1.000
_cell.length_c   1.000
_cell.angle_alpha   90.00
_cell.angle_beta   90.00
_cell.angle_gamma   90.00
#
_symmetry.space_group_name_H-M   'P 1'
#
loop_
_entity.id
_entity.type
_entity.pdbx_description
1 polymer ?
#
loop_
_entity_poly.entity_id
_entity_poly.type
_entity_poly.pdbx_seq_one_letter_code
_entity_poly.pdbx_strand_id
1 'polypeptide(L)'
;MTQRPPVSGEHSGAAEGEPVLPDEVWVQFEQDSERAIRATAPKEPSARARMVTERLRQQDAAGIRPAGWRADPGPQRPRRAPRKRRRLLGLLGVLVAVGVVLVLLNPQGVLHG
;
A
#
# COMPACT_ATOMS: atom_id res chain seq x y z
N MET A 1 34.05 -38.69 -27.99
CA MET A 1 34.82 -37.51 -27.52
C MET A 1 34.65 -37.43 -26.02
N THR A 2 35.59 -37.97 -25.25
CA THR A 2 35.56 -37.91 -23.78
C THR A 2 36.49 -36.78 -23.34
N GLN A 3 35.93 -35.67 -22.85
CA GLN A 3 36.74 -34.63 -22.22
C GLN A 3 37.14 -35.09 -20.82
N ARG A 4 38.45 -35.12 -20.57
CA ARG A 4 39.08 -35.32 -19.28
C ARG A 4 39.04 -33.99 -18.51
N PRO A 5 38.70 -33.95 -17.20
CA PRO A 5 38.68 -32.71 -16.45
C PRO A 5 40.13 -32.21 -16.24
N PRO A 6 40.38 -30.88 -16.28
CA PRO A 6 41.69 -30.34 -16.02
C PRO A 6 42.04 -30.48 -14.53
N VAL A 7 43.31 -30.79 -14.28
CA VAL A 7 43.87 -31.02 -12.96
C VAL A 7 43.81 -29.74 -12.14
N SER A 8 43.46 -29.85 -10.87
CA SER A 8 43.62 -28.78 -9.89
C SER A 8 45.12 -28.53 -9.69
N GLY A 9 45.65 -27.54 -10.40
CA GLY A 9 46.99 -26.98 -10.22
C GLY A 9 46.88 -25.55 -9.68
N GLU A 10 47.16 -25.40 -8.40
CA GLU A 10 48.05 -24.39 -7.82
C GLU A 10 48.09 -22.99 -8.49
N HIS A 11 47.45 -22.04 -7.80
CA HIS A 11 47.74 -20.60 -7.66
C HIS A 11 48.32 -19.79 -8.84
N SER A 12 47.69 -18.63 -9.04
CA SER A 12 48.30 -17.39 -9.54
C SER A 12 48.52 -17.28 -11.04
N GLY A 13 47.42 -17.04 -11.74
CA GLY A 13 47.42 -16.34 -13.03
C GLY A 13 46.46 -15.17 -12.92
N ALA A 14 46.90 -14.06 -12.34
CA ALA A 14 46.20 -12.79 -12.52
C ALA A 14 46.08 -12.56 -14.03
N ALA A 15 44.85 -12.41 -14.52
CA ALA A 15 44.63 -11.93 -15.86
C ALA A 15 45.37 -10.60 -16.00
N GLU A 16 46.45 -10.58 -16.78
CA GLU A 16 47.22 -9.37 -17.03
C GLU A 16 46.29 -8.32 -17.64
N GLY A 17 45.97 -7.30 -16.85
CA GLY A 17 45.19 -6.13 -17.27
C GLY A 17 43.90 -5.87 -16.50
N GLU A 18 43.40 -6.79 -15.67
CA GLU A 18 42.28 -6.46 -14.78
C GLU A 18 42.80 -5.62 -13.59
N PRO A 19 42.32 -4.37 -13.40
CA PRO A 19 42.74 -3.55 -12.27
C PRO A 19 42.32 -4.24 -10.97
N VAL A 20 43.29 -4.84 -10.28
CA VAL A 20 43.07 -5.42 -8.95
C VAL A 20 42.81 -4.26 -7.99
N LEU A 21 41.53 -4.06 -7.66
CA LEU A 21 41.11 -3.01 -6.74
C LEU A 21 41.67 -3.32 -5.33
N PRO A 22 42.39 -2.38 -4.68
CA PRO A 22 42.92 -2.60 -3.33
C PRO A 22 41.82 -2.83 -2.29
N ASP A 23 42.10 -3.62 -1.26
CA ASP A 23 41.15 -3.93 -0.18
C ASP A 23 40.69 -2.68 0.58
N GLU A 24 41.54 -1.67 0.70
CA GLU A 24 41.16 -0.39 1.32
C GLU A 24 40.04 0.33 0.55
N VAL A 25 40.01 0.18 -0.78
CA VAL A 25 38.95 0.76 -1.63
C VAL A 25 37.63 0.03 -1.40
N TRP A 26 37.67 -1.29 -1.19
CA TRP A 26 36.48 -2.08 -0.83
C TRP A 26 35.91 -1.67 0.53
N VAL A 27 36.76 -1.50 1.53
CA VAL A 27 36.35 -1.05 2.87
C VAL A 27 35.72 0.35 2.83
N GLN A 28 36.31 1.26 2.04
CA GLN A 28 35.77 2.60 1.84
C GLN A 28 34.38 2.55 1.15
N PHE A 29 34.23 1.73 0.11
CA PHE A 29 32.96 1.56 -0.60
C PHE A 29 31.83 1.03 0.30
N GLU A 30 32.12 0.04 1.16
CA GLU A 30 31.13 -0.49 2.12
C GLU A 30 30.66 0.58 3.10
N GLN A 31 31.57 1.40 3.62
CA GLN A 31 31.26 2.49 4.55
C GLN A 31 30.42 3.59 3.89
N ASP A 32 30.76 3.97 2.66
CA ASP A 32 30.06 5.01 1.93
C ASP A 32 28.66 4.55 1.48
N SER A 33 28.49 3.27 1.11
CA SER A 33 27.27 2.75 0.49
C SER A 33 26.09 2.56 1.44
N GLU A 34 26.31 2.05 2.66
CA GLU A 34 25.18 1.67 3.52
C GLU A 34 24.60 2.82 4.34
N ARG A 35 25.48 3.66 4.92
CA ARG A 35 25.08 4.69 5.90
C ARG A 35 25.12 6.09 5.32
N ALA A 36 26.18 6.45 4.61
CA ALA A 36 26.35 7.80 4.07
C ALA A 36 25.42 8.06 2.87
N ILE A 37 25.36 7.14 1.90
CA ILE A 37 24.51 7.30 0.72
C ILE A 37 23.02 7.30 1.09
N ARG A 38 22.55 6.44 2.01
CA ARG A 38 21.13 6.42 2.41
C ARG A 38 20.68 7.72 3.09
N ALA A 39 21.57 8.36 3.84
CA ALA A 39 21.28 9.61 4.55
C ALA A 39 21.30 10.83 3.63
N THR A 40 22.13 10.80 2.59
CA THR A 40 22.45 11.99 1.79
C THR A 40 21.88 11.95 0.36
N ALA A 41 21.63 10.77 -0.19
CA ALA A 41 21.13 10.61 -1.55
C ALA A 41 19.62 10.89 -1.61
N PRO A 42 19.17 11.73 -2.57
CA PRO A 42 17.75 11.90 -2.85
C PRO A 42 17.10 10.57 -3.24
N LYS A 43 16.02 10.18 -2.55
CA LYS A 43 15.22 9.01 -2.94
C LYS A 43 14.34 9.36 -4.13
N GLU A 44 14.90 9.26 -5.32
CA GLU A 44 14.08 9.37 -6.52
C GLU A 44 13.11 8.18 -6.63
N PRO A 45 11.86 8.42 -7.07
CA PRO A 45 10.93 7.33 -7.32
C PRO A 45 11.50 6.42 -8.41
N SER A 46 11.49 5.11 -8.14
CA SER A 46 11.91 4.10 -9.11
C SER A 46 11.13 4.22 -10.41
N ALA A 47 11.70 3.76 -11.52
CA ALA A 47 11.04 3.83 -12.83
C ALA A 47 9.61 3.25 -12.80
N ARG A 48 9.42 2.11 -12.12
CA ARG A 48 8.10 1.53 -11.92
C ARG A 48 7.18 2.41 -11.07
N ALA A 49 7.70 3.01 -9.99
CA ALA A 49 6.89 3.90 -9.17
C ALA A 49 6.30 5.04 -10.01
N ARG A 50 7.12 5.68 -10.87
CA ARG A 50 6.66 6.74 -11.78
C ARG A 50 5.54 6.27 -12.71
N MET A 51 5.71 5.10 -13.34
CA MET A 51 4.70 4.51 -14.23
C MET A 51 3.40 4.17 -13.50
N VAL A 52 3.49 3.63 -12.28
CA VAL A 52 2.31 3.26 -11.47
C VAL A 52 1.55 4.50 -11.02
N THR A 53 2.22 5.57 -10.60
CA THR A 53 1.55 6.83 -10.24
C THR A 53 0.74 7.41 -11.40
N GLU A 54 1.29 7.39 -12.61
CA GLU A 54 0.57 7.91 -13.78
C GLU A 54 -0.63 7.02 -14.13
N ARG A 55 -0.46 5.69 -14.11
CA ARG A 55 -1.57 4.75 -14.30
C ARG A 55 -2.68 4.97 -13.27
N LEU A 56 -2.33 5.11 -11.99
CA LEU A 56 -3.31 5.32 -10.91
C LEU A 56 -4.04 6.65 -11.10
N ARG A 57 -3.34 7.71 -11.52
CA ARG A 57 -3.95 9.02 -11.80
C ARG A 57 -4.98 8.94 -12.94
N GLN A 58 -4.66 8.21 -14.00
CA GLN A 58 -5.59 7.97 -15.11
C GLN A 58 -6.79 7.12 -14.68
N GLN A 59 -6.58 6.08 -13.88
CA GLN A 59 -7.65 5.26 -13.32
C GLN A 59 -8.60 6.07 -12.42
N ASP A 60 -8.07 6.92 -11.55
CA ASP A 60 -8.87 7.80 -10.69
C ASP A 60 -9.67 8.82 -11.51
N ALA A 61 -9.07 9.39 -12.57
CA ALA A 61 -9.78 10.28 -13.49
C ALA A 61 -10.92 9.57 -14.24
N ALA A 62 -10.71 8.30 -14.61
CA ALA A 62 -11.74 7.43 -15.18
C ALA A 62 -12.76 6.90 -14.14
N GLY A 63 -12.56 7.20 -12.85
CA GLY A 63 -13.43 6.74 -11.77
C GLY A 63 -13.27 5.25 -11.38
N ILE A 64 -12.22 4.59 -11.85
CA ILE A 64 -11.90 3.19 -11.57
C ILE A 64 -11.09 3.14 -10.27
N ARG A 65 -11.66 2.50 -9.23
CA ARG A 65 -10.98 2.30 -7.95
C ARG A 65 -10.45 0.86 -7.89
N PRO A 66 -9.14 0.63 -7.67
CA PRO A 66 -8.62 -0.72 -7.52
C PRO A 66 -9.25 -1.39 -6.30
N ALA A 67 -9.57 -2.68 -6.43
CA ALA A 67 -9.97 -3.49 -5.29
C ALA A 67 -8.83 -3.54 -4.28
N GLY A 68 -9.13 -3.30 -3.00
CA GLY A 68 -8.14 -3.39 -1.95
C GLY A 68 -7.61 -4.82 -1.83
N TRP A 69 -6.34 -4.98 -1.45
CA TRP A 69 -5.69 -6.29 -1.28
C TRP A 69 -6.35 -7.19 -0.21
N ARG A 70 -7.22 -6.61 0.62
CA ARG A 70 -8.15 -7.27 1.55
C ARG A 70 -9.57 -6.71 1.43
N ALA A 71 -10.02 -6.42 0.22
CA ALA A 71 -11.42 -6.11 0.01
C ALA A 71 -12.20 -7.43 -0.01
N ASP A 72 -12.95 -7.68 1.06
CA ASP A 72 -14.12 -8.57 1.01
C ASP A 72 -15.00 -8.10 -0.17
N PRO A 73 -15.65 -8.97 -0.97
CA PRO A 73 -16.55 -8.58 -2.04
C PRO A 73 -17.86 -8.00 -1.47
N GLY A 74 -17.78 -7.06 -0.54
CA GLY A 74 -18.89 -6.25 -0.08
C GLY A 74 -19.23 -5.20 -1.15
N PRO A 75 -20.53 -4.90 -1.37
CA PRO A 75 -20.95 -3.99 -2.42
C PRO A 75 -20.26 -2.64 -2.26
N GLN A 76 -19.67 -2.18 -3.37
CA GLN A 76 -19.05 -0.86 -3.47
C GLN A 76 -20.09 0.18 -3.08
N ARG A 77 -19.93 0.78 -1.89
CA ARG A 77 -20.89 1.76 -1.39
C ARG A 77 -21.00 2.89 -2.42
N PRO A 78 -22.20 3.20 -2.95
CA PRO A 78 -22.36 4.28 -3.89
C PRO A 78 -21.85 5.58 -3.25
N ARG A 79 -21.20 6.41 -4.09
CA ARG A 79 -20.69 7.73 -3.74
C ARG A 79 -21.69 8.46 -2.85
N ARG A 80 -21.26 8.71 -1.60
CA ARG A 80 -21.84 9.62 -0.60
C ARG A 80 -23.20 10.20 -1.01
N ALA A 81 -24.30 9.54 -0.61
CA ALA A 81 -25.59 10.21 -0.55
C ALA A 81 -25.43 11.54 0.23
N PRO A 82 -26.04 12.65 -0.21
CA PRO A 82 -25.79 13.97 0.35
C PRO A 82 -26.02 13.92 1.87
N ARG A 83 -25.03 14.40 2.63
CA ARG A 83 -24.97 14.32 4.12
C ARG A 83 -26.28 14.74 4.82
N LYS A 84 -27.11 15.57 4.18
CA LYS A 84 -28.44 15.99 4.66
C LYS A 84 -29.47 14.85 4.76
N ARG A 85 -29.53 13.93 3.79
CA ARG A 85 -30.50 12.81 3.79
C ARG A 85 -30.31 11.88 5.00
N ARG A 86 -29.05 11.59 5.36
CA ARG A 86 -28.73 10.73 6.51
C ARG A 86 -29.10 11.37 7.86
N ARG A 87 -29.00 12.69 7.99
CA ARG A 87 -29.42 13.40 9.22
C ARG A 87 -30.93 13.33 9.41
N LEU A 88 -31.70 13.50 8.33
CA LEU A 88 -33.17 13.38 8.37
C LEU A 88 -33.62 11.95 8.73
N LEU A 89 -32.99 10.93 8.13
CA LEU A 89 -33.24 9.52 8.46
C LEU A 89 -32.90 9.19 9.92
N GLY A 90 -31.79 9.75 10.44
CA GLY A 90 -31.41 9.58 11.85
C GLY A 90 -32.43 10.19 12.81
N LEU A 91 -32.87 11.43 12.56
CA LEU A 91 -33.90 12.08 13.37
C LEU A 91 -35.22 11.31 13.35
N LEU A 92 -35.65 10.82 12.18
CA LEU A 92 -36.85 10.01 12.06
C LEU A 92 -36.73 8.71 12.86
N GLY A 93 -35.59 8.02 12.78
CA GLY A 93 -35.32 6.81 13.57
C GLY A 93 -35.35 7.06 15.07
N VAL A 94 -34.80 8.19 15.54
CA VAL A 94 -34.85 8.58 16.95
C VAL A 94 -36.30 8.83 17.40
N LEU A 95 -37.11 9.53 16.59
CA LEU A 95 -38.51 9.76 16.91
C LEU A 95 -39.31 8.46 17.02
N VAL A 96 -39.09 7.51 16.11
CA VAL A 96 -39.73 6.18 16.16
C VAL A 96 -39.31 5.43 17.43
N ALA A 97 -38.02 5.43 17.77
CA ALA A 97 -37.52 4.77 18.98
C ALA A 97 -38.14 5.37 20.25
N VAL A 98 -38.23 6.70 20.33
CA VAL A 98 -38.89 7.39 21.46
C VAL A 98 -40.37 7.00 21.54
N GLY A 99 -41.08 6.97 20.39
CA GLY A 99 -42.48 6.52 20.35
C GLY A 99 -42.65 5.09 20.86
N VAL A 100 -41.80 4.16 20.44
CA VAL A 100 -41.82 2.77 20.92
C VAL A 100 -41.56 2.71 22.43
N VAL A 101 -40.54 3.41 22.92
CA VAL A 101 -40.23 3.46 24.36
C VAL A 101 -41.40 4.01 25.17
N LEU A 102 -42.07 5.07 24.68
CA LEU A 102 -43.27 5.61 25.33
C LEU A 102 -44.44 4.61 25.35
N VAL A 103 -44.65 3.87 24.25
CA VAL A 103 -45.68 2.81 24.18
C VAL A 103 -45.39 1.67 25.18
N LEU A 104 -44.12 1.28 25.34
CA LEU A 104 -43.74 0.27 26.33
C LEU A 104 -43.90 0.77 27.78
N LEU A 105 -43.56 2.04 28.03
CA LEU A 105 -43.64 2.63 29.36
C LEU A 105 -45.08 2.98 29.76
N ASN A 106 -45.96 3.23 28.79
CA ASN A 106 -47.34 3.63 29.04
C ASN A 106 -48.31 2.98 28.05
N PRO A 107 -48.55 1.66 28.16
CA PRO A 107 -49.43 0.93 27.25
C PRO A 107 -50.90 1.38 27.35
N GLN A 108 -51.28 1.99 28.46
CA GLN A 108 -52.65 2.35 28.83
C GLN A 108 -53.06 3.78 28.44
N GLY A 109 -52.14 4.64 27.99
CA GLY A 109 -52.43 6.00 27.53
C GLY A 109 -52.69 6.13 26.02
N VAL A 110 -52.37 5.11 25.22
CA VAL A 110 -52.46 5.17 23.74
C VAL A 110 -53.74 4.51 23.20
N LEU A 111 -54.50 3.80 24.05
CA LEU A 111 -55.76 3.14 23.69
C LEU A 111 -57.02 4.01 23.89
N HIS A 112 -56.88 5.24 24.39
CA HIS A 112 -57.96 6.22 24.47
C HIS A 112 -57.54 7.54 23.80
N GLY A 113 -57.52 7.53 22.47
CA GLY A 113 -57.49 8.70 21.60
C GLY A 113 -58.38 8.43 20.40
#